data_AF-A0A3A9SC01-F1
#
_entry.id   AF-A0A3A9SC01-F1
#
_cell.length_a   1.000
_cell.length_b   1.000
_cell.length_c   1.000
_cell.angle_alpha   90.00
_cell.angle_beta   90.00
_cell.angle_gamma   90.00
#
_symmetry.space_group_name_H-M   'P 1'
#
loop_
_entity.id
_entity.type
_entity.pdbx_description
1 polymer ?
#
loop_
_entity_poly.entity_id
_entity_poly.type
_entity_poly.pdbx_seq_one_letter_code
_entity_poly.pdbx_strand_id
1 'polypeptide(L)'
;MKRSILILVGVSFFAFILIIIMNKQTHYVRLSEIKQYVKDNTDYLTDISEQLLDRQVESDVYRLKKELLIQNDNIDKLYSDMNILNIFVCKNLSSRNDEVRITLKEKNGNFICGIYYSPSGKILKYGTPQEGDTYEYNDEYGDRHIYRSEKICDYWYYFEDDTWN
;
A
#
# COMPACT_ATOMS: atom_id res chain seq x y z
N MET A 1 31.76 -23.45 35.77
CA MET A 1 30.71 -22.41 35.58
C MET A 1 29.45 -22.88 36.29
N LYS A 2 28.89 -22.09 37.22
CA LYS A 2 27.76 -22.53 38.07
C LYS A 2 26.50 -22.76 37.21
N ARG A 3 25.76 -23.85 37.43
CA ARG A 3 24.53 -24.22 36.68
C ARG A 3 23.55 -23.06 36.52
N SER A 4 23.48 -22.18 37.52
CA SER A 4 22.65 -20.96 37.52
C SER A 4 23.01 -19.94 36.43
N ILE A 5 24.29 -19.80 36.07
CA ILE A 5 24.72 -18.88 34.99
C ILE A 5 24.32 -19.43 33.62
N LEU A 6 24.40 -20.75 33.45
CA LEU A 6 24.07 -21.43 32.20
C LEU A 6 22.55 -21.37 31.92
N ILE A 7 21.73 -21.47 32.97
CA ILE A 7 20.28 -21.28 32.89
C ILE A 7 19.94 -19.82 32.53
N LEU A 8 20.58 -18.84 33.18
CA LEU A 8 20.30 -17.43 32.93
C LEU A 8 20.61 -17.02 31.48
N VAL A 9 21.75 -17.47 30.95
CA VAL A 9 22.13 -17.21 29.55
C VAL A 9 21.16 -17.88 28.58
N GLY A 10 20.73 -19.11 28.87
CA GLY A 10 19.74 -19.82 28.06
C GLY A 10 18.39 -19.11 28.02
N VAL A 11 17.90 -18.61 29.16
CA VAL A 11 16.64 -17.85 29.24
C VAL A 11 16.74 -16.53 28.48
N SER A 12 17.84 -15.78 28.63
CA SER A 12 18.04 -14.52 27.90
C SER A 12 18.12 -14.73 26.38
N PHE A 13 18.77 -15.80 25.92
CA PHE A 13 18.83 -16.13 24.50
C PHE A 13 17.46 -16.56 23.95
N PHE A 14 16.70 -17.35 24.72
CA PHE A 14 15.35 -17.76 24.33
C PHE A 14 14.40 -16.55 24.26
N ALA A 15 14.48 -15.62 25.22
CA ALA A 15 13.72 -14.37 25.20
C ALA A 15 14.06 -13.49 23.98
N PHE A 16 15.35 -13.41 23.61
CA PHE A 16 15.79 -12.68 22.42
C PHE A 16 15.25 -13.31 21.12
N ILE A 17 15.27 -14.64 21.02
CA ILE A 17 14.65 -15.36 19.88
C ILE A 17 13.14 -15.11 19.84
N LEU A 18 12.45 -15.12 20.98
CA LEU A 18 11.03 -14.81 21.07
C LEU A 18 10.72 -13.39 20.58
N ILE A 19 11.53 -12.39 20.96
CA ILE A 19 11.38 -11.01 20.47
C ILE A 19 11.59 -10.94 18.96
N ILE A 20 12.58 -11.66 18.41
CA ILE A 20 12.80 -11.71 16.96
C ILE A 20 11.64 -12.40 16.24
N ILE A 21 11.10 -13.49 16.79
CA ILE A 21 9.97 -14.21 16.20
C ILE A 21 8.69 -13.38 16.29
N MET A 22 8.46 -12.68 17.39
CA MET A 22 7.33 -11.74 17.55
C MET A 22 7.44 -10.54 16.61
N ASN A 23 8.65 -9.99 16.40
CA ASN A 23 8.89 -8.96 15.39
C ASN A 23 8.80 -9.50 13.95
N LYS A 24 8.96 -10.82 13.75
CA LYS A 24 8.79 -11.50 12.46
C LYS A 24 7.38 -12.04 12.23
N GLN A 25 6.48 -11.96 13.21
CA GLN A 25 5.05 -12.05 12.91
C GLN A 25 4.71 -10.81 12.10
N THR A 26 4.93 -10.97 10.79
CA THR A 26 4.30 -10.27 9.68
C THR A 26 3.44 -9.16 10.21
N HIS A 27 4.04 -7.96 10.30
CA HIS A 27 3.24 -6.76 10.20
C HIS A 27 2.31 -7.05 9.02
N TYR A 28 1.05 -7.15 9.36
CA TYR A 28 -0.04 -7.35 8.45
C TYR A 28 -0.92 -6.18 8.80
N VAL A 29 -0.76 -5.07 8.08
CA VAL A 29 -1.61 -3.90 8.31
C VAL A 29 -3.04 -4.33 8.04
N ARG A 30 -3.86 -4.36 9.08
CA ARG A 30 -5.27 -4.75 8.93
C ARG A 30 -5.96 -3.73 8.05
N LEU A 31 -6.90 -4.16 7.22
CA LEU A 31 -7.75 -3.25 6.42
C LEU A 31 -8.32 -2.10 7.27
N SER A 32 -8.78 -2.39 8.49
CA SER A 32 -9.30 -1.38 9.42
C SER A 32 -8.26 -0.32 9.79
N GLU A 33 -6.99 -0.70 9.94
CA GLU A 33 -5.89 0.21 10.29
C GLU A 33 -5.54 1.09 9.10
N ILE A 34 -5.48 0.55 7.88
CA ILE A 34 -5.27 1.33 6.64
C ILE A 34 -6.40 2.34 6.47
N LYS A 35 -7.66 1.89 6.59
CA LYS A 35 -8.83 2.77 6.44
C LYS A 35 -8.84 3.88 7.48
N GLN A 36 -8.54 3.56 8.73
CA GLN A 36 -8.49 4.54 9.80
C GLN A 36 -7.36 5.55 9.57
N TYR A 37 -6.17 5.05 9.22
CA TYR A 37 -5.05 5.91 8.87
C TYR A 37 -5.43 6.87 7.74
N VAL A 38 -5.99 6.40 6.63
CA VAL A 38 -6.39 7.29 5.52
C VAL A 38 -7.38 8.36 5.97
N LYS A 39 -8.37 8.01 6.81
CA LYS A 39 -9.34 8.98 7.34
C LYS A 39 -8.70 10.03 8.25
N ASP A 40 -7.80 9.62 9.12
CA ASP A 40 -7.12 10.52 10.07
C ASP A 40 -6.10 11.45 9.38
N ASN A 41 -5.75 11.13 8.15
CA ASN A 41 -4.63 11.71 7.42
C ASN A 41 -5.02 12.21 6.01
N THR A 42 -6.32 12.35 5.75
CA THR A 42 -6.86 12.63 4.40
C THR A 42 -6.29 13.90 3.78
N ASP A 43 -6.17 14.98 4.55
CA ASP A 43 -5.75 16.28 4.03
C ASP A 43 -4.34 16.24 3.44
N TYR A 44 -3.35 15.70 4.17
CA TYR A 44 -1.98 15.67 3.63
C TYR A 44 -1.80 14.56 2.58
N LEU A 45 -2.53 13.44 2.70
CA LEU A 45 -2.45 12.39 1.68
C LEU A 45 -2.94 12.94 0.33
N THR A 46 -4.02 13.73 0.37
CA THR A 46 -4.56 14.43 -0.79
C THR A 46 -3.54 15.44 -1.32
N ASP A 47 -2.97 16.30 -0.46
CA ASP A 47 -1.93 17.26 -0.84
C ASP A 47 -0.74 16.59 -1.56
N ILE A 48 -0.20 15.50 -1.00
CA ILE A 48 0.88 14.74 -1.64
C ILE A 48 0.44 14.19 -3.00
N SER A 49 -0.78 13.66 -3.09
CA SER A 49 -1.30 13.03 -4.31
C SER A 49 -1.54 14.05 -5.43
N GLU A 50 -2.06 15.22 -5.09
CA GLU A 50 -2.25 16.32 -6.04
C GLU A 50 -0.89 16.85 -6.53
N GLN A 51 0.07 17.04 -5.63
CA GLN A 51 1.44 17.43 -6.04
C GLN A 51 2.10 16.40 -6.96
N LEU A 52 1.87 15.11 -6.72
CA LEU A 52 2.35 14.03 -7.59
C LEU A 52 1.72 14.13 -8.98
N LEU A 53 0.39 14.29 -9.05
CA LEU A 53 -0.35 14.41 -10.31
C LEU A 53 0.04 15.66 -11.08
N ASP A 54 0.19 16.81 -10.43
CA ASP A 54 0.53 18.08 -11.08
C ASP A 54 1.86 18.03 -11.81
N ARG A 55 2.83 17.27 -11.27
CA ARG A 55 4.18 17.11 -11.83
C ARG A 55 4.25 16.13 -12.99
N GLN A 56 3.30 15.23 -13.14
CA GLN A 56 3.35 14.24 -14.21
C GLN A 56 2.90 14.81 -15.55
N VAL A 57 3.57 14.32 -16.59
CA VAL A 57 3.13 14.45 -18.00
C VAL A 57 2.65 13.09 -18.52
N GLU A 58 3.28 12.01 -18.07
CA GLU A 58 2.95 10.62 -18.41
C GLU A 58 2.85 9.77 -17.13
N SER A 59 2.60 8.47 -17.27
CA SER A 59 2.52 7.56 -16.11
C SER A 59 3.90 7.16 -15.63
N ASP A 60 4.12 7.12 -14.32
CA ASP A 60 5.41 6.80 -13.71
C ASP A 60 5.26 5.92 -12.45
N VAL A 61 6.31 5.16 -12.13
CA VAL A 61 6.36 4.26 -10.96
C VAL A 61 7.60 4.59 -10.11
N TYR A 62 7.34 5.10 -8.92
CA TYR A 62 8.34 5.40 -7.90
C TYR A 62 8.48 4.24 -6.93
N ARG A 63 9.62 3.56 -6.96
CA ARG A 63 9.96 2.46 -6.04
C ARG A 63 10.72 2.95 -4.81
N LEU A 64 11.40 4.09 -4.93
CA LEU A 64 12.24 4.65 -3.87
C LEU A 64 11.86 6.11 -3.63
N LYS A 65 11.84 6.50 -2.35
CA LYS A 65 11.59 7.89 -1.93
C LYS A 65 12.44 8.91 -2.70
N LYS A 66 13.71 8.61 -2.96
CA LYS A 66 14.63 9.52 -3.68
C LYS A 66 14.23 9.80 -5.14
N GLU A 67 13.36 8.97 -5.71
CA GLU A 67 12.84 9.16 -7.07
C GLU A 67 11.70 10.19 -7.08
N LEU A 68 11.05 10.40 -5.94
CA LEU A 68 10.10 11.47 -5.73
C LEU A 68 10.88 12.77 -5.55
N LEU A 69 11.02 13.54 -6.63
CA LEU A 69 11.66 14.86 -6.63
C LEU A 69 10.80 15.93 -5.93
N ILE A 70 10.07 15.57 -4.88
CA ILE A 70 9.16 16.43 -4.13
C ILE A 70 9.85 16.87 -2.83
N GLN A 71 9.90 18.18 -2.60
CA GLN A 71 10.36 18.78 -1.35
C GLN A 71 9.16 18.99 -0.40
N ASN A 72 8.52 17.89 0.01
CA ASN A 72 7.42 17.94 0.97
C ASN A 72 7.82 17.13 2.20
N ASP A 73 7.91 17.79 3.36
CA ASP A 73 8.27 17.14 4.63
C ASP A 73 7.30 15.99 4.98
N ASN A 74 6.09 16.00 4.44
CA ASN A 74 5.10 14.94 4.64
C ASN A 74 5.39 13.67 3.83
N ILE A 75 6.29 13.70 2.83
CA ILE A 75 6.69 12.48 2.10
C ILE A 75 7.50 11.54 3.01
N ASP A 76 8.26 12.11 3.94
CA ASP A 76 9.03 11.35 4.93
C ASP A 76 8.09 10.61 5.87
N LYS A 77 7.07 11.33 6.36
CA LYS A 77 5.98 10.77 7.15
C LYS A 77 5.25 9.66 6.38
N LEU A 78 4.95 9.88 5.10
CA LEU A 78 4.26 8.91 4.27
C LEU A 78 5.01 7.55 4.21
N TYR A 79 6.33 7.58 3.99
CA TYR A 79 7.17 6.38 3.93
C TYR A 79 7.51 5.79 5.32
N SER A 80 7.45 6.59 6.40
CA SER A 80 7.62 6.07 7.77
C SER A 80 6.38 5.37 8.28
N ASP A 81 5.22 5.94 7.99
CA ASP A 81 3.93 5.51 8.52
C ASP A 81 3.37 4.33 7.73
N MET A 82 3.61 4.31 6.42
CA MET A 82 3.21 3.23 5.54
C MET A 82 4.43 2.49 5.00
N ASN A 83 4.40 1.16 5.08
CA ASN A 83 5.45 0.31 4.55
C ASN A 83 5.32 0.24 3.01
N ILE A 84 5.66 1.31 2.30
CA ILE A 84 5.41 1.48 0.86
C ILE A 84 6.36 0.62 0.04
N LEU A 85 5.80 -0.15 -0.90
CA LEU A 85 6.51 -0.88 -1.94
C LEU A 85 6.81 0.01 -3.15
N ASN A 86 5.79 0.71 -3.63
CA ASN A 86 5.90 1.66 -4.74
C ASN A 86 4.72 2.64 -4.75
N ILE A 87 4.90 3.75 -5.46
CA ILE A 87 3.85 4.71 -5.80
C ILE A 87 3.77 4.78 -7.31
N PHE A 88 2.62 4.42 -7.87
CA PHE A 88 2.30 4.61 -9.29
C PHE A 88 1.47 5.87 -9.45
N VAL A 89 1.85 6.72 -10.40
CA VAL A 89 1.11 7.94 -10.74
C VAL A 89 0.71 7.85 -12.20
N CYS A 90 -0.57 8.01 -12.49
CA CYS A 90 -1.09 8.07 -13.84
C CYS A 90 -1.80 9.41 -14.04
N LYS A 91 -1.39 10.15 -15.06
CA LYS A 91 -2.07 11.37 -15.51
C LYS A 91 -2.56 11.17 -16.94
N ASN A 92 -3.87 11.29 -17.10
CA ASN A 92 -4.65 11.34 -18.33
C ASN A 92 -3.96 10.90 -19.65
N LEU A 93 -3.71 9.61 -19.81
CA LEU A 93 -3.45 9.00 -21.12
C LEU A 93 -4.75 8.43 -21.68
N SER A 94 -5.54 9.29 -22.33
CA SER A 94 -6.61 9.00 -23.31
C SER A 94 -7.75 8.02 -22.92
N SER A 95 -7.71 7.41 -21.74
CA SER A 95 -8.65 6.37 -21.29
C SER A 95 -8.49 5.95 -19.81
N ARG A 96 -7.35 6.29 -19.18
CA ARG A 96 -7.04 6.07 -17.77
C ARG A 96 -7.28 7.39 -17.01
N ASN A 97 -8.09 7.35 -15.96
CA ASN A 97 -8.35 8.53 -15.13
C ASN A 97 -7.09 8.87 -14.32
N ASP A 98 -6.97 10.11 -13.88
CA ASP A 98 -5.91 10.51 -12.97
C ASP A 98 -5.96 9.67 -11.69
N GLU A 99 -4.81 9.11 -11.31
CA GLU A 99 -4.70 8.35 -10.07
C GLU A 99 -3.29 8.36 -9.48
N VAL A 100 -3.24 8.25 -8.15
CA VAL A 100 -2.02 7.95 -7.39
C VAL A 100 -2.28 6.68 -6.60
N ARG A 101 -1.57 5.60 -6.94
CA ARG A 101 -1.67 4.30 -6.27
C ARG A 101 -0.44 4.08 -5.39
N ILE A 102 -0.67 3.88 -4.10
CA ILE A 102 0.35 3.61 -3.10
C ILE A 102 0.24 2.14 -2.72
N THR A 103 1.19 1.34 -3.22
CA THR A 103 1.27 -0.10 -2.96
C THR A 103 2.06 -0.35 -1.70
N LEU A 104 1.57 -1.23 -0.82
CA LEU A 104 2.23 -1.59 0.43
C LEU A 104 3.10 -2.85 0.23
N LYS A 105 4.18 -2.98 1.01
CA LYS A 105 5.09 -4.15 0.97
C LYS A 105 4.46 -5.41 1.57
N GLU A 106 3.46 -5.25 2.42
CA GLU A 106 2.82 -6.36 3.10
C GLU A 106 1.77 -6.98 2.21
N LYS A 107 1.98 -8.26 1.88
CA LYS A 107 1.00 -9.06 1.16
C LYS A 107 0.01 -9.68 2.13
N ASN A 108 -1.28 -9.55 1.84
CA ASN A 108 -2.31 -10.37 2.46
C ASN A 108 -2.35 -11.74 1.77
N GLY A 109 -1.48 -12.66 2.18
CA GLY A 109 -1.32 -13.93 1.45
C GLY A 109 -0.71 -13.71 0.06
N ASN A 110 -1.44 -14.03 -1.02
CA ASN A 110 -0.97 -13.81 -2.39
C ASN A 110 -1.22 -12.38 -2.89
N PHE A 111 -2.21 -11.70 -2.30
CA PHE A 111 -2.66 -10.37 -2.70
C PHE A 111 -1.63 -9.29 -2.40
N ILE A 112 -1.37 -8.44 -3.39
CA ILE A 112 -0.79 -7.11 -3.23
C ILE A 112 -1.92 -6.18 -2.78
N CYS A 113 -1.68 -5.33 -1.78
CA CYS A 113 -2.68 -4.36 -1.32
C CYS A 113 -2.13 -2.94 -1.26
N GLY A 114 -3.04 -1.98 -1.17
CA GLY A 114 -2.68 -0.60 -1.01
C GLY A 114 -3.87 0.34 -1.00
N ILE A 115 -3.56 1.61 -1.18
CA ILE A 115 -4.56 2.67 -1.30
C ILE A 115 -4.35 3.41 -2.62
N TYR A 116 -5.41 4.03 -3.14
CA TYR A 116 -5.26 4.95 -4.24
C TYR A 116 -6.18 6.15 -4.11
N TYR A 117 -5.67 7.28 -4.62
CA TYR A 117 -6.40 8.52 -4.82
C TYR A 117 -6.90 8.57 -6.26
N SER A 118 -8.19 8.81 -6.47
CA SER A 118 -8.74 9.17 -7.78
C SER A 118 -9.67 10.38 -7.67
N PRO A 119 -9.26 11.57 -8.13
CA PRO A 119 -10.07 12.79 -8.07
C PRO A 119 -11.33 12.69 -8.93
N SER A 120 -11.34 11.79 -9.92
CA SER A 120 -12.52 11.51 -10.73
C SER A 120 -13.64 10.78 -9.97
N GLY A 121 -13.34 10.26 -8.78
CA GLY A 121 -14.25 9.42 -7.99
C GLY A 121 -14.50 8.04 -8.61
N LYS A 122 -13.77 7.69 -9.68
CA LYS A 122 -13.91 6.39 -10.34
C LYS A 122 -13.01 5.39 -9.67
N ILE A 123 -13.61 4.25 -9.36
CA ILE A 123 -12.90 3.08 -8.88
C ILE A 123 -12.18 2.44 -10.08
N LEU A 124 -10.98 1.93 -9.85
CA LEU A 124 -10.09 1.34 -10.85
C LEU A 124 -10.77 0.28 -11.74
N LYS A 125 -10.37 0.27 -13.01
CA LYS A 125 -11.18 -0.10 -14.18
C LYS A 125 -10.95 -1.55 -14.65
N TYR A 126 -11.51 -2.51 -13.94
CA TYR A 126 -11.76 -3.85 -14.49
C TYR A 126 -13.25 -4.13 -14.66
N GLY A 127 -13.95 -3.16 -15.27
CA GLY A 127 -15.41 -3.08 -15.24
C GLY A 127 -15.85 -2.37 -13.96
N THR A 128 -16.87 -1.53 -14.06
CA THR A 128 -17.39 -0.68 -12.98
C THR A 128 -17.52 -1.46 -11.66
N PRO A 129 -16.65 -1.24 -10.67
CA PRO A 129 -16.69 -2.01 -9.43
C PRO A 129 -17.90 -1.59 -8.59
N GLN A 130 -18.61 -2.56 -8.05
CA GLN A 130 -19.51 -2.42 -6.93
C GLN A 130 -18.69 -2.53 -5.63
N GLU A 131 -19.07 -1.76 -4.63
CA GLU A 131 -18.37 -1.69 -3.35
C GLU A 131 -18.31 -3.07 -2.67
N GLY A 132 -17.12 -3.53 -2.30
CA GLY A 132 -16.94 -4.73 -1.47
C GLY A 132 -16.86 -6.06 -2.22
N ASP A 133 -17.13 -6.07 -3.53
CA ASP A 133 -17.06 -7.28 -4.33
C ASP A 133 -15.65 -7.55 -4.86
N THR A 134 -15.35 -8.84 -4.97
CA THR A 134 -14.14 -9.38 -5.57
C THR A 134 -14.42 -9.71 -7.03
N TYR A 135 -13.57 -9.23 -7.95
CA TYR A 135 -13.73 -9.38 -9.39
C TYR A 135 -12.59 -10.20 -9.98
N GLU A 136 -12.94 -11.21 -10.77
CA GLU A 136 -11.99 -11.95 -11.58
C GLU A 136 -12.00 -11.47 -13.03
N TYR A 137 -10.82 -11.19 -13.60
CA TYR A 137 -10.70 -10.85 -15.02
C TYR A 137 -9.36 -11.32 -15.60
N ASN A 138 -9.28 -11.39 -16.93
CA ASN A 138 -8.01 -11.56 -17.65
C ASN A 138 -7.58 -10.19 -18.19
N ASP A 139 -6.34 -9.80 -17.98
CA ASP A 139 -5.82 -8.59 -18.61
C ASP A 139 -5.49 -8.78 -20.10
N GLU A 140 -5.02 -7.72 -20.74
CA GLU A 140 -4.63 -7.72 -22.16
C GLU A 140 -3.43 -8.63 -22.49
N TYR A 141 -2.70 -9.09 -21.46
CA TYR A 141 -1.58 -10.01 -21.56
C TYR A 141 -1.98 -11.46 -21.24
N GLY A 142 -3.22 -11.69 -20.83
CA GLY A 142 -3.77 -13.00 -20.50
C GLY A 142 -3.55 -13.42 -19.05
N ASP A 143 -3.00 -12.54 -18.20
CA ASP A 143 -2.84 -12.81 -16.79
C ASP A 143 -4.22 -12.73 -16.11
N ARG A 144 -4.47 -13.66 -15.18
CA ARG A 144 -5.69 -13.68 -14.36
C ARG A 144 -5.47 -12.86 -13.11
N HIS A 145 -6.50 -12.11 -12.74
CA HIS A 145 -6.46 -11.23 -11.59
C HIS A 145 -7.68 -11.46 -10.74
N ILE A 146 -7.50 -11.46 -9.42
CA ILE A 146 -8.56 -11.26 -8.43
C ILE A 146 -8.36 -9.87 -7.84
N TYR A 147 -9.30 -8.98 -8.14
CA TYR A 147 -9.25 -7.59 -7.70
C TYR A 147 -10.41 -7.25 -6.77
N ARG A 148 -10.13 -6.60 -5.64
CA ARG A 148 -11.12 -6.03 -4.73
C ARG A 148 -10.82 -4.57 -4.51
N SER A 149 -11.87 -3.75 -4.40
CA SER A 149 -11.72 -2.35 -4.02
C SER A 149 -12.86 -1.86 -3.14
N GLU A 150 -12.55 -0.89 -2.29
CA GLU A 150 -13.49 -0.37 -1.29
C GLU A 150 -13.27 1.12 -1.06
N LYS A 151 -14.34 1.92 -1.07
CA LYS A 151 -14.23 3.36 -0.77
C LYS A 151 -13.91 3.56 0.71
N ILE A 152 -12.97 4.47 1.00
CA ILE A 152 -12.59 4.82 2.38
C ILE A 152 -13.24 6.15 2.79
N CYS A 153 -13.00 7.19 1.99
CA CYS A 153 -13.52 8.55 2.13
C CYS A 153 -13.49 9.23 0.75
N ASP A 154 -13.61 10.55 0.70
CA ASP A 154 -13.66 11.28 -0.56
C ASP A 154 -12.39 11.05 -1.39
N TYR A 155 -12.58 10.55 -2.61
CA TYR A 155 -11.54 10.24 -3.60
C TYR A 155 -10.51 9.19 -3.19
N TRP A 156 -10.61 8.61 -1.99
CA TRP A 156 -9.70 7.61 -1.46
C TRP A 156 -10.31 6.22 -1.37
N TYR A 157 -9.55 5.24 -1.84
CA TYR A 157 -9.97 3.87 -1.97
C TYR A 157 -8.89 2.91 -1.50
N TYR A 158 -9.31 1.76 -0.99
CA TYR A 158 -8.47 0.60 -0.73
C TYR A 158 -8.54 -0.36 -1.91
N PHE A 159 -7.47 -1.12 -2.15
CA PHE A 159 -7.46 -2.22 -3.11
C PHE A 159 -6.66 -3.44 -2.66
N GLU A 160 -7.07 -4.61 -3.17
CA GLU A 160 -6.34 -5.88 -3.15
C GLU A 160 -6.28 -6.43 -4.58
N ASP A 161 -5.14 -6.97 -4.99
CA ASP A 161 -4.90 -7.53 -6.33
C ASP A 161 -4.01 -8.79 -6.22
N ASP A 162 -4.51 -9.93 -6.69
CA ASP A 162 -3.74 -11.18 -6.83
C ASP A 162 -3.68 -11.56 -8.31
N THR A 163 -2.47 -11.55 -8.88
CA THR A 163 -2.21 -11.82 -10.29
C THR A 163 -1.50 -13.16 -10.46
N TRP A 164 -1.96 -13.99 -11.40
CA TRP A 164 -1.30 -15.25 -11.76
C TRP A 164 -1.45 -15.62 -13.25
N ASN A 165 -0.51 -16.44 -13.74
CA ASN A 165 -0.43 -16.93 -15.12
C ASN A 165 -1.11 -18.30 -15.29
#